data_AF-W1XKC2-F1
#
_entry.id   AF-W1XKC2-F1
#
_cell.length_a   1.000
_cell.length_b   1.000
_cell.length_c   1.000
_cell.angle_alpha   90.00
_cell.angle_beta   90.00
_cell.angle_gamma   90.00
#
_symmetry.space_group_name_H-M   'P 1'
#
loop_
_entity.id
_entity.type
_entity.pdbx_description
1 polymer ?
#
loop_
_entity_poly.entity_id
_entity_poly.type
_entity_poly.pdbx_seq_one_letter_code
_entity_poly.pdbx_strand_id
1 'polypeptide(L)' 'REDDDISTNVKEILEKKGISFILNSSVKSFKDINEEVEVSYLELNDNSEKTIKGDAVLLATGRKPNIDGLNLENAGVKVT' A
#
# COMPACT_ATOMS: atom_id res chain seq x y z
N ARG A 1 11.91 4.38 -8.72
CA ARG A 1 12.87 3.59 -7.92
C ARG A 1 13.78 4.60 -7.27
N GLU A 2 13.69 4.72 -5.96
CA GLU A 2 14.65 5.51 -5.19
C GLU A 2 15.96 4.72 -5.05
N ASP A 3 17.00 5.39 -4.61
CA ASP A 3 18.27 4.76 -4.28
C ASP A 3 18.09 3.86 -3.04
N ASP A 4 18.67 2.66 -3.08
CA ASP A 4 18.52 1.64 -2.03
C ASP A 4 19.10 2.13 -0.68
N ASP A 5 20.17 2.94 -0.73
CA ASP A 5 20.80 3.52 0.45
C ASP A 5 19.88 4.56 1.12
N ILE A 6 19.21 5.38 0.31
CA ILE A 6 18.25 6.39 0.81
C ILE A 6 17.05 5.69 1.44
N SER A 7 16.50 4.69 0.75
CA SER A 7 15.33 3.94 1.20
C SER A 7 15.57 3.26 2.55
N THR A 8 16.77 2.68 2.73
CA THR A 8 17.18 2.02 3.98
C THR A 8 17.26 3.01 5.13
N ASN A 9 17.91 4.15 4.93
CA ASN A 9 18.04 5.19 5.96
C ASN A 9 16.67 5.74 6.42
N VAL A 10 15.75 6.00 5.48
CA VAL A 10 14.41 6.48 5.80
C VAL A 10 13.65 5.47 6.64
N LYS A 11 13.70 4.19 6.27
CA LYS A 11 13.08 3.10 7.03
C LYS A 11 13.59 3.08 8.47
N GLU A 12 14.90 3.10 8.69
CA GLU A 12 15.49 3.08 10.03
C GLU A 12 15.06 4.27 10.90
N ILE A 13 14.97 5.46 10.31
CA ILE A 13 14.53 6.67 11.03
C ILE A 13 13.08 6.52 11.48
N LEU A 14 12.22 5.97 10.64
CA LEU A 14 10.80 5.77 10.96
C LEU A 14 10.59 4.63 11.96
N GLU A 15 11.37 3.56 11.89
CA GLU A 15 11.39 2.50 12.90
C GLU A 15 11.83 3.04 14.27
N LYS A 16 12.86 3.89 14.33
CA LYS A 16 13.27 4.60 15.56
C LYS A 16 12.17 5.51 16.13
N LYS A 17 11.21 5.94 15.30
CA LYS A 17 10.03 6.72 15.73
C LYS A 17 8.83 5.84 16.11
N GLY A 18 8.98 4.51 16.08
CA GLY A 18 7.95 3.56 16.49
C GLY A 18 7.07 3.04 15.35
N ILE A 19 7.39 3.34 14.08
CA ILE A 19 6.66 2.81 12.94
C ILE A 19 7.13 1.38 12.64
N SER A 20 6.19 0.44 12.57
CA SER A 20 6.48 -0.95 12.18
C SER A 20 6.25 -1.16 10.68
N PHE A 21 7.22 -1.78 10.01
CA PHE A 21 7.14 -2.12 8.59
C PHE A 21 6.96 -3.63 8.39
N ILE A 22 5.90 -4.02 7.70
CA ILE A 22 5.65 -5.40 7.28
C ILE A 22 5.88 -5.48 5.76
N LEU A 23 7.14 -5.67 5.38
CA LEU A 23 7.55 -5.81 3.97
C LEU A 23 7.29 -7.23 3.48
N ASN A 24 7.38 -7.47 2.16
CA ASN A 24 7.13 -8.79 1.55
C ASN A 24 5.78 -9.38 1.96
N SER A 25 4.76 -8.54 2.03
CA SER A 25 3.40 -8.92 2.41
C SER A 25 2.41 -8.58 1.29
N SER A 26 1.34 -9.36 1.19
CA SER A 26 0.24 -9.14 0.25
C SER A 26 -1.07 -9.07 1.02
N VAL A 27 -1.64 -7.86 1.12
CA VAL A 27 -2.94 -7.62 1.75
C VAL A 27 -4.03 -8.39 1.00
N LYS A 28 -4.91 -9.08 1.73
CA LYS A 28 -5.97 -9.94 1.18
C LYS A 28 -7.36 -9.37 1.40
N SER A 29 -7.67 -8.88 2.59
CA SER A 29 -8.98 -8.31 2.88
C SER A 29 -8.95 -7.30 4.01
N PHE A 30 -10.00 -6.47 4.04
CA PHE A 30 -10.30 -5.54 5.13
C PHE A 30 -11.68 -5.93 5.67
N LYS A 31 -11.81 -5.98 6.99
CA LYS A 31 -13.06 -6.33 7.67
C LYS A 31 -13.32 -5.35 8.80
N ASP A 32 -14.39 -4.59 8.69
CA ASP A 32 -14.85 -3.72 9.78
C ASP A 32 -15.36 -4.57 10.95
N ILE A 33 -14.82 -4.33 12.13
CA ILE A 33 -15.14 -5.00 13.39
C ILE A 33 -15.44 -3.96 14.47
N ASN A 34 -16.69 -3.48 14.50
CA ASN A 34 -17.16 -2.42 15.38
C ASN A 34 -16.39 -1.10 15.19
N GLU A 35 -15.55 -0.72 16.16
CA GLU A 35 -14.76 0.53 16.16
C GLU A 35 -13.35 0.34 15.55
N GLU A 36 -13.02 -0.88 15.10
CA GLU A 36 -11.73 -1.21 14.49
C GLU A 36 -11.91 -1.79 13.07
N VAL A 37 -10.83 -1.82 12.31
CA VAL A 37 -10.71 -2.56 11.04
C VAL A 37 -9.66 -3.65 11.22
N GLU A 38 -10.02 -4.88 10.88
CA GLU A 38 -9.10 -6.01 10.79
C GLU A 38 -8.60 -6.15 9.35
N VAL A 39 -7.29 -6.14 9.16
CA VAL A 39 -6.62 -6.31 7.87
C VAL A 39 -5.96 -7.68 7.85
N SER A 40 -6.35 -8.53 6.90
CA SER A 40 -5.67 -9.80 6.65
C SER A 40 -4.61 -9.64 5.55
N TYR A 41 -3.47 -10.29 5.72
CA TYR A 41 -2.40 -10.30 4.75
C TYR A 41 -1.66 -11.64 4.74
N LEU A 42 -1.09 -11.95 3.59
CA LEU A 42 -0.19 -13.09 3.40
C LEU A 42 1.26 -12.62 3.52
N GLU A 43 2.01 -13.20 4.45
CA GLU A 43 3.46 -13.03 4.52
C GLU A 43 4.11 -13.91 3.45
N LEU A 44 4.76 -13.30 2.46
CA LEU A 44 5.25 -14.03 1.28
C LEU A 44 6.49 -14.88 1.57
N ASN A 45 7.19 -14.62 2.69
CA ASN A 45 8.40 -15.35 3.06
C ASN A 45 8.09 -16.79 3.49
N ASP A 46 7.01 -17.00 4.23
CA ASP A 46 6.61 -18.30 4.80
C ASP A 46 5.20 -18.75 4.36
N ASN A 47 4.53 -17.95 3.53
CA ASN A 47 3.19 -18.18 3.02
C ASN A 47 2.12 -18.31 4.13
N SER A 48 2.34 -17.64 5.26
CA SER A 48 1.41 -17.62 6.39
C SER A 48 0.41 -16.46 6.30
N GLU A 49 -0.83 -16.73 6.71
CA GLU A 49 -1.87 -15.71 6.82
C GLU A 49 -1.82 -15.07 8.21
N LYS A 50 -1.81 -13.74 8.25
CA LYS A 50 -1.72 -12.95 9.47
C LYS A 50 -2.76 -11.84 9.45
N THR A 51 -3.08 -11.33 10.63
CA THR A 51 -4.03 -10.23 10.81
C THR A 51 -3.43 -9.11 11.66
N ILE A 52 -3.82 -7.87 11.35
CA ILE A 52 -3.52 -6.68 12.15
C ILE A 52 -4.81 -5.86 12.32
N LYS A 53 -4.95 -5.18 13.45
CA LYS A 53 -6.11 -4.35 13.77
C LYS A 53 -5.70 -2.90 13.97
N GLY A 54 -6.62 -1.99 13.68
CA GLY A 54 -6.46 -0.58 14.01
C GLY A 54 -7.75 0.21 13.78
N ASP A 55 -7.82 1.42 14.33
CA ASP A 55 -9.01 2.28 14.27
C ASP A 55 -9.27 2.86 12.88
N ALA A 56 -8.22 2.95 12.05
CA ALA A 56 -8.29 3.53 10.71
C ALA A 56 -7.28 2.89 9.76
N VAL A 57 -7.63 2.89 8.47
CA VAL A 57 -6.79 2.38 7.38
C VAL A 57 -6.61 3.45 6.30
N LEU A 58 -5.35 3.70 5.92
CA LEU A 58 -5.00 4.56 4.79
C LEU A 58 -4.55 3.71 3.60
N LEU A 59 -5.27 3.81 2.47
CA LEU A 59 -4.90 3.17 1.21
C LEU A 59 -3.99 4.08 0.39
N ALA A 60 -2.69 3.79 0.40
CA ALA A 60 -1.65 4.53 -0.32
C ALA A 60 -0.92 3.65 -1.36
N THR A 61 -1.65 2.81 -2.10
CA THR A 61 -1.10 1.78 -3.00
C THR A 61 -0.64 2.31 -4.37
N GLY A 62 -0.88 3.59 -4.65
CA GLY A 62 -0.51 4.23 -5.91
C GLY A 62 -1.56 5.21 -6.39
N ARG A 63 -1.41 5.66 -7.65
CA ARG A 63 -2.34 6.60 -8.30
C ARG A 63 -2.72 6.07 -9.68
N LYS A 64 -3.98 6.22 -10.05
CA LYS A 64 -4.45 6.03 -11.43
C LYS A 64 -4.48 7.40 -12.13
N PRO A 65 -3.99 7.53 -13.38
CA PRO A 65 -4.18 8.75 -14.17
C PRO A 65 -5.66 9.10 -14.31
N ASN A 66 -6.02 10.37 -14.12
CA ASN A 66 -7.39 10.85 -14.28
C ASN A 66 -7.63 11.31 -15.71
N ILE A 67 -8.03 10.37 -16.57
CA ILE A 67 -8.19 10.58 -18.01
C ILE A 67 -9.63 10.37 -18.51
N ASP A 68 -10.53 10.02 -17.59
CA ASP A 68 -11.92 9.76 -17.92
C ASP A 68 -12.62 11.07 -18.34
N GLY A 69 -13.33 11.04 -19.47
CA GLY A 69 -14.08 12.19 -20.00
C GLY A 69 -13.25 13.23 -20.77
N LEU A 70 -11.95 12.98 -21.02
CA LEU A 70 -11.11 13.88 -21.80
C LEU A 70 -11.21 13.69 -23.33
N ASN A 71 -11.94 12.66 -23.80
CA ASN A 71 -12.06 12.30 -25.23
C ASN A 71 -10.71 12.27 -25.96
N LEU A 72 -9.70 11.63 -25.34
CA LEU A 72 -8.32 11.62 -25.81
C LEU A 72 -8.19 11.04 -27.22
N GLU A 73 -9.07 10.11 -27.58
CA GLU A 73 -9.19 9.52 -28.91
C GLU A 73 -9.49 10.56 -30.00
N ASN A 74 -10.36 11.54 -29.72
CA ASN A 74 -10.68 12.61 -30.67
C ASN A 74 -9.49 13.55 -30.89
N ALA A 75 -8.63 13.67 -29.88
CA ALA A 75 -7.37 14.40 -29.96
C ALA A 75 -6.22 13.55 -30.55
N GLY A 76 -6.46 12.28 -30.91
CA GLY A 76 -5.43 11.37 -31.41
C GLY A 76 -4.41 10.91 -30.36
N VAL A 77 -4.68 11.14 -29.07
CA VAL A 77 -3.78 10.80 -27.97
C VAL A 77 -3.99 9.33 -27.58
N LYS A 78 -2.92 8.54 -27.66
CA LYS A 78 -2.91 7.15 -27.23
C LYS A 78 -2.57 7.04 -25.75
N VAL A 79 -3.31 6.20 -25.04
CA VAL A 79 -3.02 5.83 -23.66
C VAL A 79 -2.21 4.53 -23.65
N THR A 80 -1.29 4.42 -22.69
CA THR A 80 -0.48 3.22 -22.41
C THR A 80 -0.62 2.83 -20.96
#